data_AF-A0A937ZKD7-F1
#
_entry.id   AF-A0A937ZKD7-F1
#
_cell.length_a   1.000
_cell.length_b   1.000
_cell.length_c   1.000
_cell.angle_alpha   90.00
_cell.angle_beta   90.00
_cell.angle_gamma   90.00
#
_symmetry.space_group_name_H-M   'P 1'
#
loop_
_entity.id
_entity.type
_entity.pdbx_description
1 polymer ?
#
loop_
_entity_poly.entity_id
_entity_poly.type
_entity_poly.pdbx_seq_one_letter_code
_entity_poly.pdbx_strand_id
1 'polypeptide(L)' 'LLHISGADKQQVGQVAAKIRGFRKPEPYKGKGIRYVGEAVREKEGKKK' A
#
# COMPACT_ATOMS: atom_id res chain seq x y z
N LEU A 1 -7.55 6.01 5.49
CA LEU A 1 -8.07 4.72 4.99
C LEU A 1 -8.84 5.01 3.71
N LEU A 2 -8.61 4.23 2.66
CA LEU A 2 -9.27 4.38 1.35
C LEU A 2 -9.97 3.05 1.02
N HIS A 3 -11.24 3.09 0.64
CA HIS A 3 -11.99 1.92 0.18
C HIS A 3 -12.27 2.05 -1.32
N ILE A 4 -12.02 0.96 -2.06
CA ILE A 4 -12.27 0.87 -3.49
C ILE A 4 -13.36 -0.18 -3.66
N SER A 5 -14.50 0.25 -4.21
CA SER A 5 -15.67 -0.60 -4.48
C SER A 5 -16.04 -0.49 -5.95
N GLY A 6 -16.47 -1.59 -6.55
CA GLY A 6 -16.92 -1.65 -7.93
C GLY A 6 -17.59 -2.99 -8.23
N ALA A 7 -18.34 -3.06 -9.32
CA ALA A 7 -19.04 -4.27 -9.74
C ALA A 7 -18.07 -5.37 -10.24
N ASP A 8 -16.94 -4.97 -10.84
CA ASP A 8 -15.92 -5.88 -11.35
C ASP A 8 -14.69 -5.97 -10.43
N LYS A 9 -14.42 -7.18 -9.93
CA LYS A 9 -13.28 -7.48 -9.06
C LYS A 9 -11.93 -7.28 -9.78
N GLN A 10 -11.85 -7.54 -11.09
CA GLN A 10 -10.59 -7.38 -11.83
C GLN A 10 -10.19 -5.92 -11.94
N GLN A 11 -11.13 -5.05 -12.35
CA GLN A 11 -10.92 -3.61 -12.40
C GLN A 11 -10.60 -3.03 -11.03
N VAL A 12 -11.32 -3.42 -9.97
CA VAL A 12 -11.05 -2.98 -8.60
C VAL A 12 -9.62 -3.34 -8.17
N GLY A 13 -9.17 -4.56 -8.44
CA GLY A 13 -7.81 -5.00 -8.15
C GLY A 13 -6.75 -4.22 -8.93
N GLN A 14 -7.01 -3.96 -10.22
CA GLN A 14 -6.09 -3.21 -11.07
C GLN A 14 -5.95 -1.74 -10.61
N VAL A 15 -7.05 -1.11 -10.22
CA VAL A 15 -7.05 0.26 -9.66
C VAL A 15 -6.33 0.29 -8.32
N ALA A 16 -6.60 -0.67 -7.43
CA ALA A 16 -5.91 -0.78 -6.14
C ALA A 16 -4.39 -0.94 -6.31
N ALA A 17 -3.96 -1.78 -7.26
CA ALA A 17 -2.56 -1.98 -7.59
C ALA A 17 -1.89 -0.71 -8.16
N LYS A 18 -2.60 0.03 -9.05
CA LYS A 18 -2.13 1.33 -9.56
C LYS A 18 -1.93 2.32 -8.43
N ILE A 19 -2.91 2.44 -7.51
CA ILE A 19 -2.85 3.36 -6.36
C ILE A 19 -1.65 3.03 -5.45
N ARG A 20 -1.42 1.75 -5.13
CA ARG A 20 -0.24 1.30 -4.37
C ARG A 20 1.09 1.65 -5.06
N GLY A 21 1.10 1.68 -6.39
CA GLY A 21 2.28 2.00 -7.20
C GLY A 21 2.77 3.45 -7.06
N PHE A 22 1.87 4.41 -6.82
CA PHE A 22 2.25 5.83 -6.69
C PHE A 22 3.13 6.12 -5.48
N ARG A 23 2.92 5.41 -4.37
CA ARG A 23 3.70 5.58 -3.15
C ARG A 23 3.81 4.28 -2.39
N LYS A 24 4.81 3.48 -2.75
CA LYS A 24 5.10 2.20 -2.08
C LYS A 24 5.46 2.44 -0.61
N PRO A 25 5.11 1.51 0.29
CA PRO A 25 5.46 1.61 1.70
C PRO A 25 6.98 1.49 1.87
N GLU A 26 7.57 2.48 2.52
CA GLU A 26 9.01 2.52 2.79
C GLU A 26 9.40 1.54 3.91
N PRO A 27 10.55 0.85 3.81
CA PRO A 27 10.99 -0.15 4.78
C PRO A 27 11.48 0.43 6.12
N TYR A 28 11.58 1.75 6.27
CA TYR A 28 12.14 2.37 7.49
C TYR A 28 11.10 3.09 8.34
N LYS A 29 10.27 3.93 7.73
CA LYS A 29 9.24 4.72 8.42
C LYS A 29 7.83 4.21 8.16
N GLY A 30 7.67 3.11 7.41
CA GLY A 30 6.38 2.56 7.01
C GLY A 30 5.50 3.53 6.21
N LYS A 31 6.06 4.65 5.74
CA LYS A 31 5.33 5.71 5.05
C LYS A 31 4.99 5.24 3.64
N GLY A 32 3.71 5.32 3.27
CA GLY A 32 3.23 4.98 1.93
C GLY A 32 1.83 4.36 1.95
N ILE A 33 1.43 3.83 0.80
CA ILE A 33 0.14 3.19 0.56
C ILE A 33 0.34 1.68 0.71
N ARG A 34 -0.37 1.07 1.64
CA ARG A 34 -0.37 -0.38 1.91
C ARG A 34 -1.79 -0.89 2.03
N TYR A 35 -1.98 -2.19 1.85
CA TYR A 35 -3.26 -2.82 2.17
C TYR A 35 -3.45 -2.91 3.68
N VAL A 36 -4.71 -2.92 4.11
CA VAL A 36 -5.06 -3.10 5.52
C VAL A 36 -4.61 -4.49 5.94
N GLY A 37 -3.75 -4.58 6.97
CA GLY A 37 -3.19 -5.85 7.46
C GLY A 37 -1.97 -6.37 6.69
N GLU A 38 -1.44 -5.66 5.70
CA GLU A 38 -0.22 -6.06 4.98
C GLU A 38 1.01 -5.98 5.90
N ALA A 39 1.71 -7.11 6.07
CA ALA A 39 2.99 -7.17 6.78
C ALA A 39 4.09 -6.54 5.92
N VAL A 40 4.43 -5.28 6.19
CA VAL A 40 5.54 -4.58 5.55
C VAL A 40 6.84 -4.95 6.28
N ARG A 41 7.88 -5.32 5.54
CA ARG A 41 9.22 -5.56 6.13
C ARG A 41 9.80 -4.24 6.62
N GLU A 42 9.88 -4.08 7.92
CA GLU A 42 10.53 -2.95 8.58
C GLU A 42 12.01 -3.29 8.84
N LYS A 43 12.90 -2.36 8.54
CA LYS A 43 14.32 -2.42 8.86
C LYS A 43 14.62 -1.35 9.91
N GLU A 44 15.43 -1.67 10.92
CA GLU A 44 15.82 -0.76 12.00
C GLU A 44 16.82 0.36 11.58
N GLY A 45 16.82 0.78 10.32
CA GLY A 45 17.80 1.72 9.75
C GLY A 45 17.34 3.18 9.66
N LYS A 46 18.18 4.09 10.17
CA LYS A 46 18.12 5.57 10.18
C LYS A 46 16.79 6.20 10.62
N LYS A 47 16.53 6.07 11.93
CA LYS A 47 15.86 7.11 12.72
C LYS A 47 16.65 8.43 12.59
N LYS A 48 16.10 9.38 11.84
CA LYS A 48 16.25 10.82 12.06
C LYS A 48 14.88 11.45 11.87
#